data_AF-A0A3S0L4B0-F1
#
_entry.id   AF-A0A3S0L4B0-F1
#
_cell.length_a   1.000
_cell.length_b   1.000
_cell.length_c   1.000
_cell.angle_alpha   90.00
_cell.angle_beta   90.00
_cell.angle_gamma   90.00
#
_symmetry.space_group_name_H-M   'P 1'
#
loop_
_entity.id
_entity.type
_entity.pdbx_description
1 polymer ?
#
loop_
_entity_poly.entity_id
_entity_poly.type
_entity_poly.pdbx_seq_one_letter_code
_entity_poly.pdbx_strand_id
1 'polypeptide(L)'
;MSFVPKGYVNYQSTCVFTRTNVPKVLLEPHYTKVGVYGQLHVLCGELKFYGYADKRGEPEKVVLVKANETAISHPEYWHRVEPLTDDTEFEIRFFAHKDSPLVSNIEAKKS
;
A
#
# COMPACT_ATOMS: atom_id res chain seq x y z
N MET A 1 7.14 -0.89 14.97
CA MET A 1 6.05 -0.21 14.21
C MET A 1 6.68 0.35 12.95
N SER A 2 6.18 0.01 11.77
CA SER A 2 6.61 0.66 10.52
C SER A 2 6.00 2.06 10.49
N PHE A 3 6.76 3.07 10.09
CA PHE A 3 6.27 4.44 9.95
C PHE A 3 6.79 5.05 8.65
N VAL A 4 6.00 5.94 8.06
CA VAL A 4 6.46 6.74 6.92
C VAL A 4 7.49 7.75 7.43
N PRO A 5 8.68 7.88 6.81
CA PRO A 5 9.71 8.81 7.27
C PRO A 5 9.25 10.28 7.26
N LYS A 6 9.86 11.11 8.11
CA LYS A 6 9.63 12.56 8.09
C LYS A 6 10.03 13.14 6.71
N GLY A 7 9.28 14.12 6.23
CA GLY A 7 9.50 14.75 4.92
C GLY A 7 8.80 14.05 3.76
N TYR A 8 8.14 12.91 4.00
CA TYR A 8 7.27 12.27 3.03
C TYR A 8 5.83 12.76 3.18
N VAL A 9 5.18 13.01 2.06
CA VAL A 9 3.80 13.52 1.98
C VAL A 9 2.94 12.57 1.17
N ASN A 10 1.67 12.47 1.54
CA ASN A 10 0.69 11.76 0.71
C ASN A 10 0.48 12.56 -0.57
N TYR A 11 0.84 11.98 -1.71
CA TYR A 11 0.64 12.60 -3.01
C TYR A 11 -0.52 11.99 -3.78
N GLN A 12 -0.89 10.74 -3.47
CA GLN A 12 -1.95 10.01 -4.14
C GLN A 12 -2.62 9.04 -3.18
N SER A 13 -3.94 8.95 -3.25
CA SER A 13 -4.74 7.94 -2.55
C SER A 13 -5.64 7.22 -3.54
N THR A 14 -5.90 5.94 -3.29
CA THR A 14 -6.86 5.15 -4.09
C THR A 14 -8.29 5.44 -3.66
N CYS A 15 -9.26 5.00 -4.47
CA CYS A 15 -10.60 4.77 -3.94
C CYS A 15 -10.59 3.60 -2.96
N VAL A 16 -11.72 3.40 -2.28
CA VAL A 16 -11.94 2.22 -1.44
C VAL A 16 -12.04 0.98 -2.32
N PHE A 17 -11.18 0.01 -2.02
CA PHE A 17 -11.21 -1.31 -2.61
C PHE A 17 -12.03 -2.27 -1.77
N THR A 18 -12.75 -3.14 -2.46
CA THR A 18 -13.53 -4.26 -1.97
C THR A 18 -13.09 -5.51 -2.71
N ARG A 19 -13.57 -6.68 -2.29
CA ARG A 19 -13.28 -7.96 -2.96
C ARG A 19 -13.65 -7.98 -4.46
N THR A 20 -14.61 -7.17 -4.89
CA THR A 20 -15.11 -7.17 -6.27
C THR A 20 -14.42 -6.16 -7.18
N ASN A 21 -13.90 -5.06 -6.63
CA ASN A 21 -13.28 -3.99 -7.42
C ASN A 21 -11.75 -3.92 -7.25
N VAL A 22 -11.16 -4.71 -6.33
CA VAL A 22 -9.72 -4.71 -6.08
C VAL A 22 -8.97 -5.06 -7.37
N PRO A 23 -8.03 -4.22 -7.81
CA PRO A 23 -7.20 -4.53 -8.96
C PRO A 23 -6.41 -5.81 -8.75
N LYS A 24 -6.45 -6.73 -9.73
CA LYS A 24 -5.73 -8.02 -9.65
C LYS A 24 -4.24 -7.87 -9.36
N VAL A 25 -3.61 -6.78 -9.82
CA VAL A 25 -2.20 -6.48 -9.55
C VAL A 25 -1.88 -6.40 -8.05
N LEU A 26 -2.83 -5.97 -7.21
CA LEU A 26 -2.63 -5.89 -5.76
C LEU A 26 -2.67 -7.28 -5.10
N LEU A 27 -3.35 -8.24 -5.73
CA LEU A 27 -3.47 -9.62 -5.27
C LEU A 27 -2.27 -10.48 -5.68
N GLU A 28 -1.44 -10.00 -6.60
CA GLU A 28 -0.21 -10.65 -7.05
C GLU A 28 1.03 -9.95 -6.45
N PRO A 29 2.18 -10.64 -6.32
CA PRO A 29 3.42 -10.02 -5.86
C PRO A 29 3.82 -8.84 -6.75
N HIS A 30 3.89 -7.65 -6.15
CA HIS A 30 4.30 -6.39 -6.77
C HIS A 30 5.13 -5.55 -5.78
N TYR A 31 5.64 -4.41 -6.22
CA TYR A 31 6.36 -3.48 -5.35
C TYR A 31 6.04 -2.03 -5.73
N THR A 32 6.26 -1.11 -4.80
CA THR A 32 6.18 0.33 -5.06
C THR A 32 7.50 0.85 -5.61
N LYS A 33 7.45 1.92 -6.42
CA LYS A 33 8.65 2.54 -7.00
C LYS A 33 9.64 2.99 -5.91
N VAL A 34 10.90 3.17 -6.31
CA VAL A 34 11.96 3.76 -5.47
C VAL A 34 11.44 5.02 -4.76
N GLY A 35 11.64 5.10 -3.45
CA GLY A 35 11.21 6.24 -2.63
C GLY A 35 9.69 6.40 -2.48
N VAL A 36 8.88 5.40 -2.81
CA VAL A 36 7.43 5.40 -2.58
C VAL A 36 7.04 4.39 -1.51
N TYR A 37 6.42 4.88 -0.43
CA TYR A 37 5.81 4.04 0.60
C TYR A 37 4.32 3.88 0.31
N GLY A 38 3.81 2.66 0.41
CA GLY A 38 2.39 2.38 0.37
C GLY A 38 1.85 2.14 1.77
N GLN A 39 0.93 2.98 2.24
CA GLN A 39 0.19 2.73 3.48
C GLN A 39 -1.18 2.18 3.12
N LEU A 40 -1.42 0.93 3.47
CA LEU A 40 -2.72 0.29 3.40
C LEU A 40 -3.47 0.55 4.71
N HIS A 41 -4.74 0.93 4.61
CA HIS A 41 -5.65 1.11 5.74
C HIS A 41 -6.91 0.27 5.53
N VAL A 42 -7.19 -0.64 6.45
CA VAL A 42 -8.40 -1.47 6.40
C VAL A 42 -9.52 -0.71 7.09
N LEU A 43 -10.59 -0.42 6.36
CA LEU A 43 -11.77 0.28 6.86
C LEU A 43 -12.75 -0.71 7.51
N CYS A 44 -12.93 -1.88 6.90
CA CYS A 44 -13.81 -2.94 7.35
C CYS A 44 -13.23 -4.32 7.05
N GLY A 45 -13.62 -5.33 7.82
CA GLY A 45 -13.17 -6.71 7.64
C GLY A 45 -11.71 -6.96 8.03
N GLU A 46 -11.08 -7.91 7.34
CA GLU A 46 -9.69 -8.33 7.59
C GLU A 46 -8.94 -8.58 6.28
N LEU A 47 -7.68 -8.19 6.25
CA LEU A 47 -6.80 -8.33 5.10
C LEU A 47 -5.45 -8.91 5.52
N LYS A 48 -4.92 -9.88 4.75
CA LYS A 48 -3.54 -10.33 4.90
C LYS A 48 -2.62 -9.55 3.98
N PHE A 49 -1.54 -9.04 4.56
CA PHE A 49 -0.41 -8.48 3.85
C PHE A 49 0.72 -9.50 3.85
N TYR A 50 1.22 -9.84 2.67
CA TYR A 50 2.35 -10.75 2.49
C TYR A 50 3.54 -9.94 1.98
N GLY A 51 4.70 -10.13 2.60
CA GLY A 51 5.99 -9.57 2.19
C GLY A 51 6.95 -10.67 1.75
N TYR A 52 7.75 -10.38 0.73
CA TYR A 52 8.65 -11.32 0.08
C TYR A 52 10.04 -10.71 -0.10
N ALA A 53 11.07 -11.54 -0.02
CA ALA A 53 12.43 -11.16 -0.41
C ALA A 53 12.56 -11.02 -1.94
N ASP A 54 11.82 -11.84 -2.70
CA ASP A 54 11.81 -11.83 -4.16
C ASP A 54 10.45 -12.27 -4.73
N LYS A 55 10.28 -12.17 -6.06
CA LYS A 55 9.01 -12.44 -6.75
C LYS A 55 8.51 -13.88 -6.66
N ARG A 56 9.40 -14.88 -6.56
CA ARG A 56 9.06 -16.32 -6.70
C ARG A 56 9.27 -17.12 -5.41
N GLY A 57 9.68 -16.47 -4.33
CA GLY A 57 9.86 -17.07 -3.02
C GLY A 57 8.58 -17.19 -2.20
N GLU A 58 8.71 -17.88 -1.06
CA GLU A 58 7.71 -17.90 0.00
C GLU A 58 7.65 -16.55 0.72
N PRO A 59 6.50 -16.17 1.29
CA PRO A 59 6.40 -14.93 2.05
C PRO A 59 7.25 -15.03 3.32
N GLU A 60 8.26 -14.18 3.43
CA GLU A 60 9.05 -14.03 4.66
C GLU A 60 8.27 -13.35 5.78
N LYS A 61 7.20 -12.63 5.41
CA LYS A 61 6.37 -11.90 6.36
C LYS A 61 4.90 -12.03 5.99
N VAL A 62 4.08 -12.37 6.98
CA VAL A 62 2.62 -12.37 6.87
C VAL A 62 2.07 -11.56 8.02
N VAL A 63 1.27 -10.54 7.70
CA VAL A 63 0.63 -9.67 8.69
C VAL A 63 -0.86 -9.69 8.45
N LEU A 64 -1.63 -10.05 9.48
CA LEU A 64 -3.06 -9.83 9.49
C LEU A 64 -3.32 -8.37 9.87
N VAL A 65 -4.09 -7.66 9.04
CA VAL A 65 -4.46 -6.26 9.22
C VAL A 65 -5.97 -6.22 9.37
N LYS A 66 -6.45 -5.79 10.53
CA LYS A 66 -7.88 -5.72 10.86
C LYS A 66 -8.45 -4.34 10.61
N ALA A 67 -9.77 -4.21 10.67
CA ALA A 67 -10.45 -2.91 10.60
C ALA A 67 -9.83 -1.87 11.56
N ASN A 68 -9.59 -0.67 11.04
CA ASN A 68 -8.88 0.47 11.65
C ASN A 68 -7.38 0.25 11.87
N GLU A 69 -6.78 -0.81 11.31
CA GLU A 69 -5.34 -1.01 11.32
C GLU A 69 -4.71 -0.65 9.96
N THR A 70 -3.41 -0.37 10.01
CA THR A 70 -2.63 -0.03 8.81
C THR A 70 -1.40 -0.91 8.66
N ALA A 71 -1.08 -1.25 7.41
CA ALA A 71 0.20 -1.84 7.03
C ALA A 71 0.97 -0.88 6.11
N ILE A 72 2.30 -0.92 6.18
CA ILE A 72 3.17 -0.08 5.34
C ILE A 72 4.08 -0.98 4.51
N SER A 73 4.02 -0.85 3.20
CA SER A 73 5.00 -1.38 2.26
C SER A 73 6.13 -0.37 2.06
N HIS A 74 7.36 -0.89 2.10
CA HIS A 74 8.56 -0.11 1.84
C HIS A 74 8.81 -0.02 0.33
N PRO A 75 9.55 1.02 -0.13
CA PRO A 75 9.97 1.10 -1.52
C PRO A 75 10.68 -0.17 -1.98
N GLU A 76 10.36 -0.64 -3.19
CA GLU A 76 10.97 -1.82 -3.83
C GLU A 76 10.83 -3.14 -3.06
N TYR A 77 10.01 -3.17 -2.01
CA TYR A 77 9.72 -4.38 -1.26
C TYR A 77 8.61 -5.17 -1.95
N TRP A 78 8.84 -6.44 -2.26
CA TRP A 78 7.83 -7.29 -2.87
C TRP A 78 6.73 -7.60 -1.85
N HIS A 79 5.49 -7.35 -2.23
CA HIS A 79 4.33 -7.60 -1.40
C HIS A 79 3.08 -7.90 -2.23
N ARG A 80 2.09 -8.51 -1.58
CA ARG A 80 0.72 -8.62 -2.08
C ARG A 80 -0.28 -8.53 -0.94
N VAL A 81 -1.54 -8.30 -1.28
CA VAL A 81 -2.64 -8.28 -0.33
C VAL A 81 -3.67 -9.35 -0.64
N GLU A 82 -4.36 -9.82 0.39
CA GLU A 82 -5.42 -10.80 0.27
C GLU A 82 -6.58 -10.42 1.20
N PRO A 83 -7.69 -9.92 0.66
CA PRO A 83 -8.92 -9.73 1.40
C PRO A 83 -9.43 -11.08 1.93
N LEU A 84 -9.63 -11.19 3.26
CA LEU A 84 -10.03 -12.45 3.88
C LEU A 84 -11.55 -12.59 4.01
N THR A 85 -12.24 -11.48 4.25
CA THR A 85 -13.68 -11.45 4.47
C THR A 85 -14.41 -10.86 3.26
N ASP A 86 -15.71 -11.13 3.12
CA ASP A 86 -16.51 -10.59 2.01
C ASP A 86 -16.81 -9.09 2.17
N ASP A 87 -16.81 -8.61 3.42
CA ASP A 87 -16.96 -7.21 3.80
C ASP A 87 -15.62 -6.47 3.92
N THR A 88 -14.52 -7.05 3.42
CA THR A 88 -13.22 -6.38 3.46
C THR A 88 -13.24 -5.13 2.59
N GLU A 89 -13.01 -3.98 3.23
CA GLU A 89 -12.86 -2.69 2.59
C GLU A 89 -11.53 -2.07 3.01
N PHE A 90 -10.75 -1.57 2.06
CA PHE A 90 -9.47 -0.94 2.35
C PHE A 90 -9.09 0.12 1.32
N GLU A 91 -8.25 1.06 1.73
CA GLU A 91 -7.67 2.08 0.85
C GLU A 91 -6.14 2.06 0.93
N ILE A 92 -5.48 2.58 -0.10
CA ILE A 92 -4.03 2.71 -0.12
C ILE A 92 -3.66 4.17 -0.35
N ARG A 93 -2.76 4.67 0.49
CA ARG A 93 -2.18 6.00 0.43
C ARG A 93 -0.71 5.89 0.05
N PHE A 94 -0.29 6.60 -0.98
CA PHE A 94 1.08 6.60 -1.47
C PHE A 94 1.81 7.86 -0.99
N PHE A 95 2.95 7.62 -0.35
CA PHE A 95 3.80 8.65 0.21
C PHE A 95 5.14 8.69 -0.52
N ALA A 96 5.56 9.88 -0.89
CA ALA A 96 6.87 10.14 -1.47
C ALA A 96 7.50 11.36 -0.78
N HIS A 97 8.82 11.49 -0.87
CA HIS A 97 9.52 12.66 -0.34
C HIS A 97 8.95 13.94 -0.97
N LYS A 98 8.73 15.00 -0.19
CA LYS A 98 8.13 16.27 -0.66
C LYS A 98 8.86 16.90 -1.85
N ASP A 99 10.18 16.71 -1.92
CA ASP A 99 11.04 17.24 -2.99
C ASP A 99 11.18 16.25 -4.16
N SER A 100 10.43 15.14 -4.16
CA SER A 100 10.41 14.17 -5.25
C SER A 100 9.66 14.74 -6.45
N PRO A 101 10.11 14.47 -7.69
CA PRO A 101 9.37 14.83 -8.91
C PRO A 101 7.90 14.32 -8.90
N LEU A 102 7.61 13.24 -8.18
CA LEU A 102 6.24 12.72 -8.03
C LEU A 102 5.30 13.70 -7.32
N VAL A 103 5.80 14.41 -6.31
CA VAL A 103 5.03 15.37 -5.51
C VAL A 103 4.94 16.70 -6.25
N SER A 104 6.07 17.23 -6.73
CA SER A 104 6.14 18.52 -7.42
C SER A 104 5.24 18.57 -8.65
N ASN A 105 5.12 17.47 -9.40
CA ASN A 105 4.26 17.39 -10.58
C ASN A 105 2.76 17.38 -10.26
N ILE A 106 2.35 17.03 -9.04
CA ILE A 106 0.95 17.10 -8.61
C ILE A 106 0.58 18.52 -8.19
N GLU A 107 1.48 19.22 -7.49
CA GLU A 107 1.26 20.61 -7.13
C GLU A 107 1.16 21.50 -8.37
N ALA A 108 2.02 21.27 -9.37
CA ALA A 108 1.99 22.00 -10.64
C ALA A 108 0.71 21.78 -11.46
N LYS A 109 -0.01 20.66 -11.27
CA LYS A 109 -1.29 20.37 -11.95
C LYS A 109 -2.52 20.91 -11.23
N LYS A 110 -2.35 21.43 -10.01
CA LYS A 110 -3.42 22.05 -9.22
C LYS A 110 -3.46 23.58 -9.37
N SER A 111 -2.43 24.17 -9.99
CA SER A 111 -2.37 25.59 -10.36
C SER A 111 -2.81 25.79 -11.81
#